data_AF-A0A949YZM9-F1
#
_entry.id   AF-A0A949YZM9-F1
#
_cell.length_a   1.000
_cell.length_b   1.000
_cell.length_c   1.000
_cell.angle_alpha   90.00
_cell.angle_beta   90.00
_cell.angle_gamma   90.00
#
_symmetry.space_group_name_H-M   'P 1'
#
loop_
_entity.id
_entity.type
_entity.pdbx_description
1 polymer ?
#
loop_
_entity_poly.entity_id
_entity_poly.type
_entity_poly.pdbx_seq_one_letter_code
_entity_poly.pdbx_strand_id
1 'polypeptide(L)'
;MKCRERARLQNGCAAIRAHLKYALVESSYALAAARSGGQLPEDMWKRINEKFRLYGKFVDDLIRAAMKSGEIDPGLNRSALRMLIIGAANYTPEWYHRGGPLSVDQIADLLIRLIVRGVGTLD
;
A
#
# COMPACT_ATOMS: atom_id res chain seq x y z
N MET A 1 14.19 19.53 -8.98
CA MET A 1 13.81 18.52 -7.97
C MET A 1 15.02 18.23 -7.10
N LYS A 2 15.01 18.52 -5.79
CA LYS A 2 16.21 18.43 -4.93
C LYS A 2 16.53 16.96 -4.60
N CYS A 3 17.82 16.64 -4.45
CA CYS A 3 18.31 15.26 -4.19
C CYS A 3 17.66 14.57 -2.98
N ARG A 4 17.24 15.35 -1.95
CA ARG A 4 16.53 14.84 -0.76
C ARG A 4 15.06 14.46 -1.01
N GLU A 5 14.38 15.12 -1.95
CA GLU A 5 12.99 14.79 -2.32
C GLU A 5 12.97 13.46 -3.09
N ARG A 6 13.90 13.29 -4.02
CA ARG A 6 14.05 12.06 -4.81
C ARG A 6 14.32 10.82 -3.94
N ALA A 7 15.16 10.96 -2.91
CA ALA A 7 15.45 9.88 -1.97
C ALA A 7 14.23 9.48 -1.10
N ARG A 8 13.33 10.43 -0.79
CA ARG A 8 12.13 10.15 0.03
C ARG A 8 11.04 9.47 -0.78
N LEU A 9 10.81 9.88 -2.02
CA LEU A 9 9.94 9.18 -2.97
C LEU A 9 10.43 7.74 -3.16
N GLN A 10 11.74 7.54 -3.36
CA GLN A 10 12.34 6.20 -3.45
C GLN A 10 12.08 5.35 -2.21
N ASN A 11 12.17 5.93 -1.01
CA ASN A 11 11.86 5.21 0.23
C ASN A 11 10.38 4.80 0.33
N GLY A 12 9.44 5.66 -0.09
CA GLY A 12 8.02 5.32 -0.14
C GLY A 12 7.69 4.24 -1.19
N CYS A 13 8.33 4.30 -2.35
CA CYS A 13 8.24 3.27 -3.39
C CYS A 13 8.79 1.92 -2.90
N ALA A 14 9.96 1.93 -2.25
CA ALA A 14 10.56 0.73 -1.67
C ALA A 14 9.68 0.10 -0.59
N ALA A 15 9.00 0.92 0.23
CA ALA A 15 8.07 0.48 1.24
C ALA A 15 6.82 -0.21 0.67
N ILE A 16 6.19 0.38 -0.35
CA ILE A 16 5.03 -0.21 -1.05
C ILE A 16 5.43 -1.54 -1.70
N ARG A 17 6.61 -1.57 -2.34
CA ARG A 17 7.16 -2.78 -2.96
C ARG A 17 7.44 -3.88 -1.93
N ALA A 18 8.04 -3.53 -0.80
CA ALA A 18 8.28 -4.47 0.30
C ALA A 18 6.97 -5.02 0.89
N HIS A 19 5.94 -4.18 1.03
CA HIS A 19 4.62 -4.63 1.49
C HIS A 19 3.98 -5.63 0.52
N LEU A 20 3.94 -5.31 -0.78
CA LEU A 20 3.37 -6.22 -1.77
C LEU A 20 4.15 -7.54 -1.84
N LYS A 21 5.48 -7.48 -1.73
CA LYS A 21 6.31 -8.69 -1.65
C LYS A 21 5.97 -9.54 -0.42
N TYR A 22 5.85 -8.93 0.74
CA TYR A 22 5.46 -9.66 1.96
C TYR A 22 4.04 -10.23 1.87
N ALA A 23 3.06 -9.43 1.42
CA ALA A 23 1.66 -9.83 1.32
C ALA A 23 1.42 -10.93 0.28
N LEU A 24 2.13 -10.90 -0.85
CA LEU A 24 1.90 -11.80 -1.99
C LEU A 24 2.79 -13.04 -2.00
N VAL A 25 3.96 -12.96 -1.36
CA VAL A 25 4.97 -14.03 -1.44
C VAL A 25 5.17 -14.74 -0.11
N GLU A 26 5.03 -14.03 1.01
CA GLU A 26 5.54 -14.51 2.30
C GLU A 26 4.46 -14.82 3.35
N SER A 27 3.20 -14.40 3.19
CA SER A 27 2.24 -14.56 4.29
C SER A 27 0.80 -14.89 3.89
N SER A 28 0.51 -16.18 3.77
CA SER A 28 -0.86 -16.74 3.76
C SER A 28 -1.65 -16.33 5.01
N TYR A 29 -0.97 -16.13 6.14
CA TYR A 29 -1.55 -15.65 7.40
C TYR A 29 -2.05 -14.20 7.32
N ALA A 30 -1.23 -13.27 6.80
CA ALA A 30 -1.64 -11.86 6.68
C ALA A 30 -2.84 -11.71 5.73
N LEU A 31 -2.86 -12.53 4.68
CA LEU A 31 -3.96 -12.67 3.74
C LEU A 31 -5.25 -13.17 4.39
N ALA A 32 -5.18 -14.27 5.13
CA ALA A 32 -6.33 -14.81 5.86
C ALA A 32 -6.86 -13.80 6.90
N ALA A 33 -5.97 -13.16 7.65
CA ALA A 33 -6.35 -12.17 8.66
C ALA A 33 -6.98 -10.91 8.05
N ALA A 34 -6.50 -10.44 6.89
CA ALA A 34 -7.12 -9.31 6.19
C ALA A 34 -8.52 -9.63 5.64
N ARG A 35 -8.71 -10.87 5.14
CA ARG A 35 -10.01 -11.36 4.63
C ARG A 35 -11.04 -11.59 5.73
N SER A 36 -10.61 -12.17 6.85
CA SER A 36 -11.50 -12.58 7.93
C SER A 36 -11.65 -11.53 9.03
N GLY A 37 -10.80 -10.50 9.07
CA GLY A 37 -10.73 -9.54 10.17
C GLY A 37 -12.07 -8.89 10.54
N GLY A 38 -12.86 -8.50 9.54
CA GLY A 38 -14.21 -7.94 9.74
C GLY A 38 -15.28 -8.95 10.14
N GLN A 39 -14.97 -10.26 10.07
CA GLN A 39 -15.84 -11.37 10.46
C GLN A 39 -15.46 -11.97 11.81
N LEU A 40 -14.37 -11.50 12.43
CA LEU A 40 -13.95 -11.97 13.74
C LEU A 40 -14.78 -11.33 14.86
N PRO A 41 -15.03 -12.06 15.96
CA PRO A 41 -15.50 -11.48 17.21
C PRO A 41 -14.62 -10.28 17.62
N GLU A 42 -15.24 -9.24 18.19
CA GLU A 42 -14.57 -7.96 18.47
C GLU A 42 -13.34 -8.09 19.38
N ASP A 43 -13.40 -8.99 20.37
CA ASP A 43 -12.32 -9.29 21.29
C ASP A 43 -11.12 -9.95 20.59
N MET A 44 -11.39 -10.83 19.62
CA MET A 44 -10.37 -11.46 18.78
C MET A 44 -9.76 -10.44 17.81
N TRP A 45 -10.60 -9.60 17.17
CA TRP A 45 -10.12 -8.53 16.30
C TRP A 45 -9.22 -7.56 17.06
N LYS A 46 -9.60 -7.13 18.27
CA LYS A 46 -8.76 -6.25 19.11
C LYS A 46 -7.36 -6.80 19.35
N ARG A 47 -7.20 -8.12 19.50
CA ARG A 47 -5.90 -8.78 19.72
C ARG A 47 -5.01 -8.79 18.48
N ILE A 48 -5.58 -8.85 17.28
CA ILE A 48 -4.81 -8.91 16.03
C ILE A 48 -4.67 -7.55 15.32
N ASN A 49 -5.57 -6.60 15.61
CA ASN A 49 -5.64 -5.30 14.95
C ASN A 49 -4.44 -4.40 15.24
N GLU A 50 -3.65 -4.66 16.29
CA GLU A 50 -2.44 -3.87 16.57
C GLU A 50 -1.46 -3.90 15.39
N LYS A 51 -1.23 -5.06 14.77
CA LYS A 51 -0.36 -5.18 13.59
C LYS A 51 -0.93 -4.43 12.38
N PHE A 52 -2.24 -4.52 12.16
CA PHE A 52 -2.93 -3.78 11.11
C PHE A 52 -2.88 -2.26 11.34
N ARG A 53 -2.98 -1.81 12.59
CA ARG A 53 -2.84 -0.40 12.98
C ARG A 53 -1.44 0.13 12.74
N LEU A 54 -0.41 -0.61 13.17
CA LEU A 54 0.99 -0.22 12.94
C LEU A 54 1.31 -0.12 11.45
N TYR A 55 0.82 -1.08 10.66
CA TYR A 55 0.95 -1.04 9.21
C TYR A 55 0.20 0.15 8.59
N GLY A 56 -1.07 0.36 8.96
CA GLY A 56 -1.85 1.51 8.50
C GLY A 56 -1.19 2.84 8.84
N LYS A 57 -0.61 2.97 10.04
CA LYS A 57 0.14 4.14 10.45
C LYS A 57 1.38 4.38 9.58
N PHE A 58 2.12 3.32 9.24
CA PHE A 58 3.28 3.42 8.35
C PHE A 58 2.89 3.96 6.96
N VAL A 59 1.80 3.43 6.36
CA VAL A 59 1.29 3.94 5.08
C VAL A 59 0.83 5.41 5.20
N ASP A 60 0.15 5.77 6.30
CA ASP A 60 -0.26 7.16 6.58
C ASP A 60 0.95 8.12 6.62
N ASP A 61 2.04 7.69 7.26
CA ASP A 61 3.26 8.48 7.39
C ASP A 61 3.96 8.70 6.03
N LEU A 62 3.92 7.72 5.12
CA LEU A 62 4.42 7.86 3.74
C LEU A 62 3.59 8.85 2.93
N ILE A 63 2.25 8.74 2.97
CA ILE A 63 1.35 9.67 2.28
C ILE A 63 1.56 11.08 2.81
N ARG A 64 1.63 11.25 4.14
CA ARG A 64 1.89 12.55 4.77
C ARG A 64 3.22 13.15 4.32
N ALA A 65 4.27 12.33 4.19
CA ALA A 65 5.57 12.80 3.72
C ALA A 65 5.51 13.27 2.25
N ALA A 66 4.84 12.51 1.39
CA ALA A 66 4.66 12.82 -0.03
C ALA A 66 3.78 14.07 -0.25
N MET A 67 2.74 14.28 0.56
CA MET A 67 1.96 15.51 0.55
C MET A 67 2.83 16.72 0.96
N LYS A 68 3.69 16.56 1.97
CA LYS A 68 4.59 17.63 2.45
C LYS A 68 5.67 18.01 1.42
N SER A 69 6.12 17.07 0.59
CA SER A 69 7.08 17.35 -0.49
C SER A 69 6.43 17.82 -1.80
N GLY A 70 5.10 17.91 -1.85
CA GLY A 70 4.36 18.31 -3.05
C GLY A 70 4.27 17.22 -4.13
N GLU A 71 4.56 15.96 -3.78
CA GLU A 71 4.45 14.81 -4.67
C GLU A 71 3.02 14.27 -4.74
N ILE A 72 2.21 14.54 -3.72
CA ILE A 72 0.76 14.27 -3.67
C ILE A 72 0.05 15.58 -3.37
N ASP A 73 -1.06 15.83 -4.06
CA ASP A 73 -1.89 17.01 -3.81
C ASP A 73 -2.34 17.07 -2.33
N PRO A 74 -1.98 18.13 -1.58
CA PRO A 74 -2.36 18.27 -0.18
C PRO A 74 -3.88 18.43 0.03
N GLY A 75 -4.66 18.74 -1.01
CA GLY A 75 -6.11 18.83 -0.98
C GLY A 75 -6.83 17.47 -0.91
N LEU A 76 -6.12 16.35 -1.17
CA LEU A 76 -6.70 15.02 -1.11
C LEU A 76 -6.99 14.57 0.33
N ASN A 77 -8.06 13.80 0.51
CA ASN A 77 -8.36 13.18 1.80
C ASN A 77 -7.35 12.06 2.10
N ARG A 78 -6.40 12.34 3.00
CA ARG A 78 -5.33 11.41 3.40
C ARG A 78 -5.85 10.05 3.88
N SER A 79 -6.89 10.04 4.71
CA SER A 79 -7.45 8.80 5.26
C SER A 79 -8.08 7.94 4.17
N ALA A 80 -8.81 8.55 3.24
CA ALA A 80 -9.40 7.85 2.11
C ALA A 80 -8.31 7.27 1.19
N LEU A 81 -7.30 8.08 0.85
CA LEU A 81 -6.16 7.64 0.03
C LEU A 81 -5.43 6.44 0.65
N ARG A 82 -5.21 6.48 1.96
CA ARG A 82 -4.64 5.36 2.72
C ARG A 82 -5.47 4.08 2.59
N MET A 83 -6.80 4.18 2.71
CA MET A 83 -7.69 3.03 2.58
C MET A 83 -7.72 2.46 1.17
N LEU A 84 -7.65 3.31 0.14
CA LEU A 84 -7.56 2.86 -1.25
C LEU A 84 -6.26 2.09 -1.52
N ILE A 85 -5.12 2.59 -1.04
CA ILE A 85 -3.81 1.94 -1.21
C ILE A 85 -3.80 0.57 -0.51
N ILE A 86 -4.26 0.51 0.74
CA ILE A 86 -4.32 -0.75 1.49
C ILE A 86 -5.32 -1.72 0.86
N GLY A 87 -6.48 -1.24 0.41
CA GLY A 87 -7.47 -2.07 -0.28
C GLY A 87 -6.94 -2.69 -1.56
N ALA A 88 -6.26 -1.91 -2.40
CA ALA A 88 -5.65 -2.40 -3.64
C ALA A 88 -4.60 -3.48 -3.35
N ALA A 89 -3.72 -3.25 -2.36
CA ALA A 89 -2.73 -4.24 -1.96
C ALA A 89 -3.36 -5.52 -1.40
N ASN A 90 -4.40 -5.40 -0.57
CA ASN A 90 -5.11 -6.54 0.02
C ASN A 90 -5.87 -7.39 -1.00
N TYR A 91 -6.35 -6.79 -2.10
CA TYR A 91 -7.07 -7.50 -3.17
C TYR A 91 -6.13 -8.15 -4.19
N THR A 92 -4.87 -7.71 -4.27
CA THR A 92 -3.87 -8.23 -5.21
C THR A 92 -3.72 -9.76 -5.18
N PRO A 93 -3.71 -10.43 -4.01
CA PRO A 93 -3.61 -11.89 -3.93
C PRO A 93 -4.79 -12.66 -4.51
N GLU A 94 -5.94 -12.03 -4.78
CA GLU A 94 -7.09 -12.70 -5.40
C GLU A 94 -6.84 -13.06 -6.87
N TRP A 95 -5.94 -12.34 -7.54
CA TRP A 95 -5.65 -12.53 -8.96
C TRP A 95 -4.17 -12.76 -9.27
N TYR A 96 -3.26 -12.47 -8.34
CA TYR A 96 -1.84 -12.76 -8.50
C TYR A 96 -1.52 -14.25 -8.33
N HIS A 97 -0.66 -14.78 -9.20
CA HIS A 97 -0.04 -16.08 -9.03
C HIS A 97 1.38 -16.08 -9.63
N ARG A 98 2.31 -16.87 -9.04
CA ARG A 98 3.76 -16.82 -9.36
C ARG A 98 4.10 -17.18 -10.82
N GLY A 99 3.25 -17.94 -11.51
CA GLY A 99 3.39 -18.27 -12.93
C GLY A 99 2.60 -17.36 -13.88
N GLY A 100 2.03 -16.27 -13.36
CA GLY A 100 1.22 -15.33 -14.13
C GLY A 100 2.04 -14.35 -14.96
N PRO A 101 1.37 -13.50 -15.75
CA PRO A 101 2.02 -12.57 -16.67
C PRO A 101 2.74 -11.40 -15.98
N LEU A 102 2.49 -11.18 -14.68
CA LEU A 102 3.05 -10.08 -13.90
C LEU A 102 3.81 -10.60 -12.68
N SER A 103 5.03 -10.13 -12.51
CA SER A 103 5.80 -10.27 -11.28
C SER A 103 5.30 -9.32 -10.19
N VAL A 104 5.63 -9.63 -8.93
CA VAL A 104 5.30 -8.76 -7.79
C VAL A 104 5.91 -7.37 -7.92
N ASP A 105 7.14 -7.28 -8.44
CA ASP A 105 7.79 -5.99 -8.67
C ASP A 105 7.03 -5.15 -9.71
N GLN A 106 6.55 -5.77 -10.80
CA GLN A 106 5.72 -5.07 -11.80
C GLN A 106 4.39 -4.58 -11.23
N ILE A 107 3.75 -5.36 -10.36
CA ILE A 107 2.51 -4.96 -9.69
C ILE A 107 2.77 -3.79 -8.73
N ALA A 108 3.87 -3.85 -7.97
CA ALA A 108 4.27 -2.76 -7.09
C ALA A 108 4.54 -1.46 -7.84
N ASP A 109 5.27 -1.54 -8.96
CA ASP A 109 5.57 -0.39 -9.79
C ASP A 109 4.29 0.20 -10.42
N LEU A 110 3.32 -0.63 -10.79
CA LEU A 110 2.03 -0.19 -11.28
C LEU A 110 1.24 0.55 -10.19
N LEU A 111 1.18 0.01 -8.96
CA LEU A 111 0.49 0.65 -7.84
C LEU A 111 1.14 2.00 -7.49
N ILE A 112 2.47 2.05 -7.46
CA ILE A 112 3.23 3.29 -7.23
C ILE A 112 2.93 4.31 -8.34
N ARG A 113 2.96 3.89 -9.60
CA ARG A 113 2.63 4.76 -10.73
C ARG A 113 1.21 5.31 -10.61
N LEU A 114 0.23 4.48 -10.27
CA LEU A 114 -1.16 4.89 -10.08
C LEU A 114 -1.26 5.96 -8.99
N ILE A 115 -0.56 5.80 -7.87
CA ILE A 115 -0.60 6.74 -6.74
C ILE A 115 0.06 8.07 -7.09
N VAL A 116 1.22 8.04 -7.76
CA VAL A 116 2.05 9.23 -7.99
C VAL A 116 1.65 9.97 -9.25
N ARG A 117 1.19 9.26 -10.28
CA ARG A 117 0.94 9.80 -11.62
C ARG A 117 -0.45 9.50 -12.18
N GLY A 118 -1.25 8.67 -11.52
CA GLY A 118 -2.51 8.19 -12.07
C GLY A 118 -2.34 7.26 -13.27
N VAL A 119 -3.45 6.95 -13.94
CA VAL A 119 -3.52 6.09 -15.14
C VAL A 119 -3.77 6.85 -16.43
N GLY A 120 -4.28 8.07 -16.35
CA GLY A 120 -4.62 8.88 -17.51
C GLY A 120 -3.38 9.52 -18.15
N THR A 121 -3.40 9.58 -19.48
CA THR A 121 -2.65 10.57 -20.27
C THR A 121 -3.66 11.65 -20.63
N LEU A 122 -4.04 12.47 -19.66
CA LEU A 122 -4.84 13.65 -19.96
C LEU A 122 -3.85 14.76 -20.32
N ASP A 123 -4.02 15.28 -21.54
CA ASP A 123 -3.28 16.42 -22.09
C ASP A 123 -3.54 17.70 -21.27
#